data_AF-A0AAV6WXR0-F1
#
_entry.id   AF-A0AAV6WXR0-F1
#
_cell.length_a   1.000
_cell.length_b   1.000
_cell.length_c   1.000
_cell.angle_alpha   90.00
_cell.angle_beta   90.00
_cell.angle_gamma   90.00
#
_symmetry.space_group_name_H-M   'P 1'
#
loop_
_entity.id
_entity.type
_entity.pdbx_description
1 polymer ?
#
loop_
_entity_poly.entity_id
_entity_poly.type
_entity_poly.pdbx_seq_one_letter_code
_entity_poly.pdbx_strand_id
1 'polypeptide(L)'
;MATSDKNQEHCLYADWMNLQAEELSDLIRHSLNLNSNDAENTSNNDAEVKAVLKKIMQNFHDYSDRRRRLARRDVSAYFCPSWCTTLENSMFWLAGCRPSSYFSLIYALCGSEIDSKLSQFLQAEDGDTMGSGFPHLSASQLSAIDKLQRRTIADEEKLSTQLAMLQQDMADMPLALIARKAGPTYEFDSDVKDAIHRIEIDMFSIMEAAEDLRLNTVKEIIEILAPVQSLEYILAAKKLRLCFKSWAIERDREHGRNLTFE
;
A
#
# COMPACT_ATOMS: atom_id res chain seq x y z
N MET A 1 4.66 29.44 -1.22
CA MET A 1 5.16 28.20 -0.60
C MET A 1 4.13 27.07 -0.73
N ALA A 2 2.86 27.25 -0.36
CA ALA A 2 1.81 26.22 -0.49
C ALA A 2 1.67 25.56 -1.89
N THR A 3 1.81 26.29 -2.99
CA THR A 3 1.79 25.72 -4.36
C THR A 3 3.01 24.83 -4.63
N SER A 4 4.16 25.13 -4.00
CA SER A 4 5.37 24.33 -4.13
C SER A 4 5.26 23.00 -3.38
N ASP A 5 4.64 22.99 -2.21
CA ASP A 5 4.49 21.77 -1.41
C ASP A 5 3.48 20.81 -2.06
N LYS A 6 2.33 21.31 -2.52
CA LYS A 6 1.35 20.52 -3.30
C LYS A 6 1.97 19.88 -4.56
N ASN A 7 2.79 20.64 -5.29
CA ASN A 7 3.47 20.13 -6.47
C ASN A 7 4.50 19.04 -6.10
N GLN A 8 5.19 19.17 -4.97
CA GLN A 8 6.15 18.16 -4.50
C GLN A 8 5.46 16.85 -4.11
N GLU A 9 4.31 16.91 -3.44
CA GLU A 9 3.55 15.72 -3.05
C GLU A 9 2.96 14.99 -4.25
N HIS A 10 2.39 15.75 -5.20
CA HIS A 10 1.89 15.21 -6.45
C HIS A 10 3.02 14.54 -7.26
N CYS A 11 4.18 15.20 -7.41
CA CYS A 11 5.34 14.63 -8.10
C CYS A 11 5.84 13.36 -7.40
N LEU A 12 5.94 13.35 -6.07
CA LEU A 12 6.36 12.16 -5.32
C LEU A 12 5.43 10.96 -5.58
N TYR A 13 4.12 11.19 -5.62
CA TYR A 13 3.16 10.14 -5.92
C TYR A 13 3.25 9.66 -7.37
N ALA A 14 3.40 10.58 -8.33
CA ALA A 14 3.57 10.23 -9.74
C ALA A 14 4.86 9.41 -9.97
N ASP A 15 5.98 9.85 -9.40
CA ASP A 15 7.26 9.14 -9.44
C ASP A 15 7.13 7.73 -8.85
N TRP A 16 6.43 7.59 -7.72
CA TRP A 16 6.15 6.29 -7.12
C TRP A 16 5.35 5.38 -8.04
N MET A 17 4.28 5.88 -8.67
CA MET A 17 3.46 5.09 -9.57
C MET A 17 4.22 4.66 -10.83
N ASN A 18 5.08 5.53 -11.37
CA ASN A 18 5.97 5.19 -12.49
C ASN A 18 6.97 4.11 -12.08
N LEU A 19 7.60 4.25 -10.91
CA LEU A 19 8.51 3.24 -10.36
C LEU A 19 7.81 1.88 -10.20
N GLN A 20 6.57 1.86 -9.73
CA GLN A 20 5.81 0.60 -9.63
C GLN A 20 5.59 -0.07 -11.00
N ALA A 21 5.37 0.71 -12.05
CA ALA A 21 5.18 0.20 -13.42
C ALA A 21 6.50 -0.31 -14.04
N GLU A 22 7.60 0.42 -13.82
CA GLU A 22 8.94 0.00 -14.23
C GLU A 22 9.34 -1.31 -13.55
N GLU A 23 9.22 -1.37 -12.21
CA GLU A 23 9.52 -2.57 -11.44
C GLU A 23 8.64 -3.75 -11.86
N LEU A 24 7.34 -3.54 -12.13
CA LEU A 24 6.48 -4.62 -12.62
C LEU A 24 6.98 -5.17 -13.97
N SER A 25 7.40 -4.30 -14.88
CA SER A 25 7.92 -4.70 -16.19
C SER A 25 9.21 -5.52 -16.05
N ASP A 26 10.10 -5.09 -15.17
CA ASP A 26 11.32 -5.83 -14.82
C ASP A 26 11.02 -7.19 -14.19
N LEU A 27 10.07 -7.25 -13.26
CA LEU A 27 9.63 -8.49 -12.62
C LEU A 27 9.05 -9.50 -13.61
N ILE A 28 8.21 -9.05 -14.54
CA ILE A 28 7.64 -9.91 -15.58
C ILE A 28 8.76 -10.47 -16.47
N ARG A 29 9.69 -9.61 -16.90
CA ARG A 29 10.84 -10.05 -17.72
C ARG A 29 11.71 -11.07 -16.97
N HIS A 30 11.94 -10.85 -15.68
CA HIS A 30 12.71 -11.76 -14.84
C HIS A 30 11.98 -13.10 -14.64
N SER A 31 10.67 -13.10 -14.36
CA SER A 31 9.85 -14.32 -14.25
C SER A 31 9.86 -15.15 -15.55
N LEU A 32 9.78 -14.52 -16.72
CA LEU A 32 9.89 -15.21 -18.02
C LEU A 32 11.27 -15.87 -18.23
N ASN A 33 12.34 -15.19 -17.82
CA ASN A 33 13.70 -15.74 -17.94
C ASN A 33 13.93 -16.92 -17.00
N LEU A 34 13.34 -16.91 -15.80
CA LEU A 34 13.41 -18.02 -14.85
C LEU A 34 12.75 -19.29 -15.41
N ASN A 35 11.63 -19.15 -16.13
CA ASN A 35 10.94 -20.28 -16.77
C ASN A 35 11.70 -20.85 -17.98
N SER A 36 12.70 -20.15 -18.50
CA SER A 36 13.44 -20.53 -19.71
C SER A 36 14.76 -21.26 -19.43
N ASN A 37 15.28 -21.23 -18.20
CA ASN A 37 16.58 -21.79 -17.83
C ASN A 37 16.41 -23.03 -16.94
N ASP A 38 16.67 -24.22 -17.48
CA ASP A 38 16.57 -25.51 -16.78
C ASP A 38 17.51 -25.65 -15.56
N ALA A 39 17.00 -26.39 -14.57
CA ALA A 39 17.48 -26.88 -13.26
C ALA A 39 18.90 -26.61 -12.71
N GLU A 40 19.94 -26.42 -13.53
CA GLU A 40 21.35 -26.31 -13.09
C GLU A 40 21.69 -24.95 -12.43
N ASN A 41 20.86 -23.92 -12.58
CA ASN A 41 21.10 -22.56 -12.06
C ASN A 41 20.24 -22.15 -10.85
N THR A 42 19.55 -23.09 -10.20
CA THR A 42 18.57 -22.79 -9.13
C THR A 42 19.13 -21.92 -7.99
N SER A 43 20.38 -22.14 -7.57
CA SER A 43 21.03 -21.33 -6.51
C SER A 43 21.39 -19.91 -6.97
N ASN A 44 21.77 -19.74 -8.23
CA ASN A 44 22.08 -18.44 -8.82
C ASN A 44 20.79 -17.62 -9.05
N ASN A 45 19.74 -18.28 -9.51
CA ASN A 45 18.41 -17.70 -9.68
C ASN A 45 17.83 -17.21 -8.33
N ASP A 46 17.98 -17.99 -7.27
CA ASP A 46 17.52 -17.61 -5.92
C ASP A 46 18.26 -16.36 -5.38
N ALA A 47 19.57 -16.25 -5.66
CA ALA A 47 20.36 -15.08 -5.31
C ALA A 47 19.94 -13.83 -6.10
N GLU A 48 19.65 -13.98 -7.39
CA GLU A 48 19.16 -12.89 -8.24
C GLU A 48 17.78 -12.40 -7.78
N VAL A 49 16.84 -13.31 -7.51
CA VAL A 49 15.51 -12.98 -6.98
C VAL A 49 15.61 -12.25 -5.65
N LYS A 50 16.48 -12.70 -4.73
CA LYS A 50 16.72 -11.99 -3.46
C LYS A 50 17.26 -10.58 -3.67
N ALA A 51 18.15 -10.38 -4.64
CA ALA A 51 18.69 -9.06 -4.96
C ALA A 51 17.60 -8.11 -5.49
N VAL A 52 16.72 -8.62 -6.37
CA VAL A 52 15.56 -7.87 -6.88
C VAL A 52 14.59 -7.52 -5.76
N LEU A 53 14.22 -8.47 -4.91
CA LEU A 53 13.33 -8.24 -3.76
C LEU A 53 13.93 -7.22 -2.79
N LYS A 54 15.23 -7.30 -2.51
CA LYS A 54 15.94 -6.33 -1.67
C LYS A 54 15.88 -4.92 -2.27
N LYS A 55 16.08 -4.78 -3.59
CA LYS A 55 15.97 -3.50 -4.30
C LYS A 55 14.56 -2.91 -4.17
N ILE A 56 13.52 -3.72 -4.39
CA ILE A 56 12.12 -3.29 -4.26
C ILE A 56 11.81 -2.84 -2.84
N MET A 57 12.28 -3.58 -1.83
CA MET A 57 12.10 -3.20 -0.43
C MET A 57 12.83 -1.90 -0.07
N GLN A 58 14.03 -1.69 -0.62
CA GLN A 58 14.74 -0.42 -0.44
C GLN A 58 13.98 0.73 -1.10
N ASN A 59 13.45 0.54 -2.30
CA ASN A 59 12.65 1.55 -2.99
C ASN A 59 11.37 1.89 -2.22
N PHE A 60 10.71 0.91 -1.61
CA PHE A 60 9.53 1.14 -0.77
C PHE A 60 9.89 1.91 0.51
N HIS A 61 11.00 1.56 1.16
CA HIS A 61 11.53 2.30 2.30
C HIS A 61 11.85 3.76 1.93
N ASP A 62 12.57 3.98 0.83
CA ASP A 62 12.93 5.32 0.36
C ASP A 62 11.71 6.19 0.03
N TYR A 63 10.66 5.58 -0.54
CA TYR A 63 9.38 6.23 -0.77
C TYR A 63 8.70 6.62 0.55
N SER A 64 8.58 5.68 1.50
CA SER A 64 8.02 5.93 2.84
C SER A 64 8.77 7.08 3.53
N ASP A 65 10.10 7.10 3.47
CA ASP A 65 10.91 8.16 4.08
C ASP A 65 10.68 9.53 3.45
N ARG A 66 10.63 9.60 2.11
CA ARG A 66 10.31 10.84 1.39
C ARG A 66 8.92 11.34 1.75
N ARG A 67 7.97 10.41 1.80
CA ARG A 67 6.58 10.67 2.16
C ARG A 67 6.46 11.24 3.57
N ARG A 68 7.13 10.64 4.57
CA ARG A 68 7.16 11.15 5.96
C ARG A 68 7.74 12.57 6.02
N ARG A 69 8.81 12.86 5.28
CA ARG A 69 9.42 14.20 5.29
C ARG A 69 8.47 15.29 4.78
N LEU A 70 7.69 15.00 3.73
CA LEU A 70 6.69 15.93 3.22
C LEU A 70 5.47 16.01 4.14
N ALA A 71 5.00 14.89 4.67
CA ALA A 71 3.87 14.84 5.61
C ALA A 71 4.11 15.60 6.91
N ARG A 72 5.37 15.81 7.34
CA ARG A 72 5.69 16.70 8.48
C ARG A 72 5.34 18.17 8.22
N ARG A 73 5.17 18.57 6.96
CA ARG A 73 4.82 19.95 6.56
C ARG A 73 3.31 20.12 6.35
N ASP A 74 2.67 19.14 5.72
CA ASP A 74 1.23 19.10 5.48
C ASP A 74 0.72 17.65 5.55
N VAL A 75 0.40 17.19 6.76
CA VAL A 75 -0.11 15.83 6.94
C VAL A 75 -1.53 15.67 6.41
N SER A 76 -2.33 16.74 6.50
CA SER A 76 -3.75 16.73 6.14
C SER A 76 -3.95 16.38 4.67
N ALA A 77 -3.06 16.86 3.79
CA ALA A 77 -3.04 16.51 2.37
C ALA A 77 -2.91 14.99 2.13
N TYR A 78 -2.25 14.23 3.00
CA TYR A 78 -2.10 12.78 2.85
C TYR A 78 -3.35 11.98 3.26
N PHE A 79 -4.18 12.51 4.15
CA PHE A 79 -5.46 11.89 4.53
C PHE A 79 -6.55 12.14 3.50
N CYS A 80 -6.46 13.22 2.72
CA CYS A 80 -7.37 13.55 1.62
C CYS A 80 -6.60 14.06 0.39
N PRO A 81 -5.83 13.20 -0.30
CA PRO A 81 -4.95 13.65 -1.36
C PRO A 81 -5.72 14.07 -2.60
N SER A 82 -5.43 15.28 -3.08
CA SER A 82 -6.01 15.83 -4.32
C SER A 82 -5.45 15.18 -5.59
N TRP A 83 -4.33 14.46 -5.47
CA TRP A 83 -3.66 13.74 -6.57
C TRP A 83 -4.17 12.30 -6.78
N CYS A 84 -5.13 11.87 -5.96
CA CYS A 84 -5.78 10.57 -6.06
C CYS A 84 -7.20 10.70 -6.59
N THR A 85 -7.67 9.64 -7.24
CA THR A 85 -9.07 9.53 -7.69
C THR A 85 -10.03 9.43 -6.51
N THR A 86 -11.31 9.70 -6.75
CA THR A 86 -12.31 9.59 -5.68
C THR A 86 -12.40 8.15 -5.16
N LEU A 87 -12.29 7.16 -6.06
CA LEU A 87 -12.30 5.76 -5.67
C LEU A 87 -11.06 5.40 -4.83
N GLU A 88 -9.87 5.85 -5.21
CA GLU A 88 -8.66 5.64 -4.40
C GLU A 88 -8.80 6.25 -3.01
N ASN A 89 -9.28 7.49 -2.93
CA ASN A 89 -9.50 8.19 -1.66
C ASN A 89 -10.50 7.45 -0.76
N SER A 90 -11.57 6.88 -1.34
CA SER A 90 -12.56 6.12 -0.58
C SER A 90 -12.03 4.80 0.01
N MET A 91 -10.92 4.28 -0.52
CA MET A 91 -10.32 3.02 -0.08
C MET A 91 -9.12 3.20 0.84
N PHE A 92 -8.71 4.45 1.14
CA PHE A 92 -7.60 4.69 2.04
C PHE A 92 -7.96 4.41 3.50
N TRP A 93 -7.01 3.78 4.18
CA TRP A 93 -6.94 3.61 5.62
C TRP A 93 -5.68 4.30 6.11
N LEU A 94 -5.82 5.34 6.95
CA LEU A 94 -4.72 6.11 7.53
C LEU A 94 -3.68 6.58 6.48
N ALA A 95 -4.15 7.35 5.51
CA ALA A 95 -3.33 7.83 4.39
C ALA A 95 -2.64 6.71 3.62
N GLY A 96 -3.30 5.61 3.29
CA GLY A 96 -2.68 4.55 2.48
C GLY A 96 -3.53 3.30 2.41
N CYS A 97 -2.97 2.17 1.96
CA CYS A 97 -3.72 0.92 1.97
C CYS A 97 -3.76 0.31 3.38
N ARG A 98 -4.80 -0.49 3.64
CA ARG A 98 -4.93 -1.26 4.88
C ARG A 98 -4.08 -2.54 4.80
N PRO A 99 -3.08 -2.77 5.67
CA PRO A 99 -2.18 -3.93 5.60
C PRO A 99 -2.87 -5.30 5.54
N SER A 100 -4.05 -5.47 6.12
CA SER A 100 -4.83 -6.71 6.09
C SER A 100 -5.23 -7.14 4.67
N SER A 101 -5.28 -6.20 3.72
CA SER A 101 -5.47 -6.50 2.31
C SER A 101 -4.30 -7.29 1.68
N TYR A 102 -3.09 -7.20 2.25
CA TYR A 102 -1.92 -7.94 1.79
C TYR A 102 -2.13 -9.45 1.92
N PHE A 103 -2.67 -9.89 3.06
CA PHE A 103 -2.99 -11.32 3.29
C PHE A 103 -4.16 -11.78 2.43
N SER A 104 -5.15 -10.91 2.20
CA SER A 104 -6.28 -11.21 1.31
C SER A 104 -5.79 -11.56 -0.10
N LEU A 105 -4.78 -10.83 -0.60
CA LEU A 105 -4.13 -11.16 -1.87
C LEU A 105 -3.42 -12.51 -1.81
N ILE A 106 -2.65 -12.80 -0.75
CA ILE A 106 -1.98 -14.10 -0.60
C ILE A 106 -2.99 -15.25 -0.67
N TYR A 107 -4.09 -15.17 0.09
CA TYR A 107 -5.11 -16.22 0.09
C TYR A 107 -5.84 -16.34 -1.25
N ALA A 108 -6.10 -15.22 -1.94
CA ALA A 108 -6.68 -15.26 -3.28
C ALA A 108 -5.75 -15.96 -4.29
N LEU A 109 -4.44 -15.67 -4.23
CA LEU A 109 -3.43 -16.33 -5.06
C LEU A 109 -3.36 -17.83 -4.76
N CYS A 110 -3.32 -18.22 -3.48
CA CYS A 110 -3.34 -19.63 -3.06
C CYS A 110 -4.63 -20.34 -3.51
N GLY A 111 -5.79 -19.69 -3.37
CA GLY A 111 -7.07 -20.25 -3.79
C GLY A 111 -7.13 -20.49 -5.30
N SER A 112 -6.62 -19.54 -6.09
CA SER A 112 -6.58 -19.68 -7.55
C SER A 112 -5.69 -20.84 -8.02
N GLU A 113 -4.63 -21.17 -7.28
CA GLU A 113 -3.78 -22.34 -7.54
C GLU A 113 -4.52 -23.65 -7.24
N ILE A 114 -5.29 -23.69 -6.15
CA ILE A 114 -6.07 -24.88 -5.78
C ILE A 114 -7.17 -25.13 -6.81
N ASP A 115 -7.88 -24.07 -7.23
CA ASP A 115 -8.95 -24.17 -8.22
C ASP A 115 -8.43 -24.62 -9.59
N SER A 116 -7.24 -24.14 -10.01
CA SER A 116 -6.63 -24.57 -11.27
C SER A 116 -6.20 -26.04 -11.22
N LYS A 117 -5.57 -26.49 -10.12
CA LYS A 117 -5.20 -27.89 -9.91
C LYS A 117 -6.42 -28.81 -9.83
N LEU A 118 -7.49 -28.38 -9.15
CA LEU A 118 -8.74 -29.13 -9.07
C LEU A 118 -9.39 -29.26 -10.45
N SER A 119 -9.41 -28.17 -11.23
CA SER A 119 -9.94 -28.18 -12.60
C SER A 119 -9.16 -29.12 -13.51
N GLN A 120 -7.83 -29.14 -13.40
CA GLN A 120 -6.98 -30.10 -14.12
C GLN A 120 -7.27 -31.56 -13.72
N PHE A 121 -7.37 -31.83 -12.41
CA PHE A 121 -7.68 -33.17 -11.90
C PHE A 121 -9.05 -33.68 -12.40
N LEU A 122 -10.05 -32.81 -12.44
CA LEU A 122 -11.40 -33.15 -12.90
C LEU A 122 -11.49 -33.33 -14.42
N GLN A 123 -10.59 -32.73 -15.20
CA GLN A 123 -10.65 -32.74 -16.67
C GLN A 123 -9.91 -33.91 -17.34
N ALA A 124 -9.10 -34.69 -16.62
CA ALA A 124 -8.44 -35.91 -17.14
C ALA A 124 -7.79 -35.75 -18.54
N GLU A 125 -7.25 -34.57 -18.86
CA GLU A 125 -6.44 -34.36 -20.05
C GLU A 125 -4.95 -34.50 -19.68
N ASP A 126 -4.25 -35.42 -20.36
CA ASP A 126 -2.79 -35.60 -20.37
C ASP A 126 -2.08 -34.42 -21.07
N GLY A 127 -2.46 -33.19 -20.70
CA GLY A 127 -1.88 -31.96 -21.20
C GLY A 127 -1.14 -31.26 -20.08
N ASP A 128 0.19 -31.35 -20.12
CA ASP A 128 1.13 -30.63 -19.26
C ASP A 128 1.00 -29.11 -19.48
N THR A 129 -0.07 -28.50 -18.97
CA THR A 129 -0.16 -27.05 -18.81
C THR A 129 0.52 -26.70 -17.49
N MET A 130 1.82 -26.98 -17.43
CA MET A 130 2.70 -26.50 -16.38
C MET A 130 2.89 -25.00 -16.54
N GLY A 131 2.67 -24.25 -15.46
CA GLY A 131 3.46 -23.03 -15.25
C GLY A 131 2.73 -21.69 -15.27
N SER A 132 1.54 -21.55 -14.68
CA SER A 132 1.04 -20.19 -14.34
C SER A 132 0.35 -20.05 -12.97
N GLY A 133 0.42 -21.07 -12.11
CA GLY A 133 -0.13 -21.01 -10.76
C GLY A 133 0.82 -20.31 -9.80
N PHE A 134 0.27 -19.55 -8.85
CA PHE A 134 1.05 -19.06 -7.70
C PHE A 134 1.75 -20.24 -7.00
N PRO A 135 3.01 -20.11 -6.52
CA PRO A 135 3.71 -21.27 -5.98
C PRO A 135 3.10 -21.73 -4.65
N HIS A 136 2.98 -23.04 -4.48
CA HIS A 136 2.40 -23.66 -3.29
C HIS A 136 3.03 -23.17 -1.98
N LEU A 137 2.21 -22.75 -1.02
CA LEU A 137 2.64 -22.40 0.34
C LEU A 137 2.58 -23.61 1.27
N SER A 138 3.64 -23.81 2.07
CA SER A 138 3.65 -24.89 3.05
C SER A 138 2.73 -24.60 4.24
N ALA A 139 2.35 -25.64 4.99
CA ALA A 139 1.52 -25.50 6.19
C ALA A 139 2.17 -24.60 7.26
N SER A 140 3.50 -24.64 7.39
CA SER A 140 4.23 -23.76 8.32
C SER A 140 4.22 -22.31 7.85
N GLN A 141 4.33 -22.06 6.55
CA GLN A 141 4.20 -20.72 5.97
C GLN A 141 2.79 -20.16 6.18
N LEU A 142 1.75 -20.94 5.91
CA LEU A 142 0.36 -20.53 6.14
C LEU A 142 0.10 -20.22 7.62
N SER A 143 0.60 -21.04 8.55
CA SER A 143 0.48 -20.77 9.98
C SER A 143 1.24 -19.50 10.40
N ALA A 144 2.41 -19.24 9.83
CA ALA A 144 3.17 -18.01 10.08
C ALA A 144 2.43 -16.78 9.53
N ILE A 145 1.84 -16.88 8.34
CA ILE A 145 1.01 -15.84 7.72
C ILE A 145 -0.24 -15.55 8.56
N ASP A 146 -0.97 -16.57 9.02
CA ASP A 146 -2.14 -16.37 9.91
C ASP A 146 -1.74 -15.65 11.21
N LYS A 147 -0.63 -16.05 11.82
CA LYS A 147 -0.11 -15.40 13.04
C LYS A 147 0.27 -13.94 12.77
N LEU A 148 0.93 -13.66 11.64
CA LEU A 148 1.28 -12.30 11.24
C LEU A 148 0.01 -11.46 10.99
N GLN A 149 -0.96 -12.00 10.25
CA GLN A 149 -2.23 -11.33 9.97
C GLN A 149 -2.97 -10.93 11.25
N ARG A 150 -3.07 -11.84 12.24
CA ARG A 150 -3.73 -11.52 13.52
C ARG A 150 -3.04 -10.38 14.27
N ARG A 151 -1.70 -10.38 14.29
CA ARG A 151 -0.91 -9.29 14.90
C ARG A 151 -1.15 -7.98 14.15
N THR A 152 -1.04 -7.99 12.82
CA THR A 152 -1.27 -6.81 11.98
C THR A 152 -2.67 -6.25 12.17
N ILE A 153 -3.72 -7.08 12.22
CA ILE A 153 -5.11 -6.62 12.46
C ILE A 153 -5.25 -5.96 13.84
N ALA A 154 -4.64 -6.53 14.88
CA ALA A 154 -4.68 -5.91 16.22
C ALA A 154 -4.01 -4.53 16.23
N ASP A 155 -2.87 -4.38 15.54
CA ASP A 155 -2.19 -3.09 15.40
C ASP A 155 -3.01 -2.10 14.54
N GLU A 156 -3.69 -2.57 13.48
CA GLU A 156 -4.64 -1.77 12.70
C GLU A 156 -5.80 -1.25 13.54
N GLU A 157 -6.39 -2.11 14.39
CA GLU A 157 -7.50 -1.73 15.28
C GLU A 157 -7.06 -0.68 16.29
N LYS A 158 -5.85 -0.83 16.84
CA LYS A 158 -5.26 0.16 17.74
C LYS A 158 -5.09 1.52 17.05
N LEU A 159 -4.49 1.54 15.86
CA LEU A 159 -4.30 2.78 15.10
C LEU A 159 -5.63 3.42 14.65
N SER A 160 -6.60 2.60 14.27
CA SER A 160 -7.95 3.07 13.90
C SER A 160 -8.66 3.69 15.11
N THR A 161 -8.49 3.10 16.30
CA THR A 161 -9.01 3.65 17.55
C THR A 161 -8.34 4.99 17.87
N GLN A 162 -7.02 5.11 17.68
CA GLN A 162 -6.31 6.37 17.88
C GLN A 162 -6.81 7.48 16.94
N LEU A 163 -7.06 7.18 15.67
CA LEU A 163 -7.66 8.16 14.75
C LEU A 163 -9.08 8.54 15.18
N ALA A 164 -9.90 7.58 15.60
CA ALA A 164 -11.26 7.86 16.06
C ALA A 164 -11.27 8.74 17.33
N MET A 165 -10.35 8.47 18.27
CA MET A 165 -10.14 9.32 19.45
C MET A 165 -9.71 10.72 19.04
N LEU A 166 -8.74 10.86 18.12
CA LEU A 166 -8.31 12.17 17.64
C LEU A 166 -9.46 12.94 16.96
N GLN A 167 -10.32 12.26 16.20
CA GLN A 167 -11.49 12.89 15.57
C GLN A 167 -12.51 13.36 16.61
N GLN A 168 -12.71 12.60 17.69
CA GLN A 168 -13.55 13.02 18.81
C GLN A 168 -12.90 14.19 19.57
N ASP A 169 -11.60 14.07 19.89
CA ASP A 169 -10.83 15.09 20.58
C ASP A 169 -10.74 16.38 19.76
N MET A 170 -10.74 16.35 18.43
CA MET A 170 -10.87 17.54 17.58
C MET A 170 -12.17 18.29 17.84
N ALA A 171 -13.28 17.56 18.04
CA ALA A 171 -14.58 18.13 18.33
C ALA A 171 -14.65 18.65 19.78
N ASP A 172 -13.96 18.00 20.70
CA ASP A 172 -13.91 18.34 22.14
C ASP A 172 -12.81 19.36 22.48
N MET A 173 -11.80 19.54 21.61
CA MET A 173 -10.65 20.44 21.75
C MET A 173 -11.07 21.91 21.84
N PRO A 174 -10.15 22.83 22.21
CA PRO A 174 -10.43 24.26 22.27
C PRO A 174 -11.06 24.85 21.00
N LEU A 175 -11.05 24.19 19.84
CA LEU A 175 -11.70 24.68 18.61
C LEU A 175 -13.16 25.07 18.84
N ALA A 176 -13.96 24.25 19.54
CA ALA A 176 -15.34 24.62 19.86
C ALA A 176 -15.43 25.83 20.79
N LEU A 177 -14.51 25.95 21.75
CA LEU A 177 -14.44 27.07 22.68
C LEU A 177 -13.90 28.36 22.03
N ILE A 178 -12.96 28.23 21.10
CA ILE A 178 -12.40 29.30 20.27
C ILE A 178 -13.49 29.80 19.33
N ALA A 179 -14.18 28.90 18.63
CA ALA A 179 -15.32 29.23 17.78
C ALA A 179 -16.45 29.92 18.55
N ARG A 180 -16.76 29.48 19.78
CA ARG A 180 -17.75 30.14 20.64
C ARG A 180 -17.36 31.57 21.05
N LYS A 181 -16.06 31.84 21.20
CA LYS A 181 -15.52 33.16 21.54
C LYS A 181 -15.27 34.03 20.31
N ALA A 182 -15.27 33.44 19.12
CA ALA A 182 -15.03 34.16 17.88
C ALA A 182 -16.12 35.22 17.65
N GLY A 183 -15.70 36.35 17.08
CA GLY A 183 -16.63 37.36 16.60
C GLY A 183 -17.42 36.89 15.37
N PRO A 184 -18.17 37.79 14.72
CA PRO A 184 -18.88 37.47 13.48
C PRO A 184 -17.95 37.01 12.35
N THR A 185 -16.66 37.37 12.42
CA THR A 185 -15.60 36.98 11.51
C THR A 185 -14.81 35.80 12.07
N TYR A 186 -14.80 34.68 11.35
CA TYR A 186 -14.02 33.50 11.68
C TYR A 186 -12.58 33.68 11.18
N GLU A 187 -11.73 34.27 12.02
CA GLU A 187 -10.33 34.53 11.68
C GLU A 187 -9.42 33.33 12.02
N PHE A 188 -8.45 33.08 11.14
CA PHE A 188 -7.43 32.06 11.36
C PHE A 188 -6.27 32.65 12.19
N ASP A 189 -6.60 32.96 13.44
CA ASP A 189 -5.69 33.59 14.41
C ASP A 189 -4.65 32.61 14.98
N SER A 190 -3.82 33.08 15.92
CA SER A 190 -2.80 32.25 16.57
C SER A 190 -3.39 31.09 17.37
N ASP A 191 -4.51 31.30 18.07
CA ASP A 191 -5.09 30.30 18.96
C ASP A 191 -5.67 29.13 18.14
N VAL A 192 -6.33 29.43 17.02
CA VAL A 192 -6.81 28.43 16.05
C VAL A 192 -5.63 27.69 15.41
N LYS A 193 -4.59 28.40 14.98
CA LYS A 193 -3.38 27.80 14.40
C LYS A 193 -2.71 26.83 15.35
N ASP A 194 -2.52 27.22 16.61
CA ASP A 194 -1.89 26.37 17.61
C ASP A 194 -2.75 25.14 17.93
N ALA A 195 -4.08 25.28 17.93
CA ALA A 195 -4.99 24.15 18.10
C ALA A 195 -4.91 23.16 16.94
N ILE A 196 -4.95 23.65 15.69
CA ILE A 196 -4.82 22.81 14.49
C ILE A 196 -3.44 22.16 14.41
N HIS A 197 -2.38 22.89 14.75
CA HIS A 197 -1.03 22.35 14.73
C HIS A 197 -0.86 21.14 15.67
N ARG A 198 -1.49 21.16 16.86
CA ARG A 198 -1.50 19.99 17.76
C ARG A 198 -2.19 18.79 17.13
N ILE A 199 -3.32 19.01 16.47
CA ILE A 199 -4.06 17.96 15.73
C ILE A 199 -3.18 17.40 14.62
N GLU A 200 -2.49 18.26 13.85
CA GLU A 200 -1.58 17.84 12.78
C GLU A 200 -0.41 17.01 13.30
N ILE A 201 0.14 17.32 14.47
CA ILE A 201 1.18 16.50 15.12
C ILE A 201 0.66 15.08 15.39
N ASP A 202 -0.53 14.96 15.98
CA ASP A 202 -1.12 13.66 16.30
C ASP A 202 -1.51 12.88 15.02
N MET A 203 -2.07 13.57 14.02
CA MET A 203 -2.33 13.01 12.69
C MET A 203 -1.06 12.45 12.05
N PHE A 204 0.06 13.20 12.14
CA PHE A 204 1.35 12.78 11.61
C PHE A 204 1.87 11.53 12.32
N SER A 205 1.80 11.49 13.66
CA SER A 205 2.22 10.31 14.43
C SER A 205 1.41 9.06 14.08
N ILE A 206 0.08 9.20 13.88
CA ILE A 206 -0.78 8.08 13.44
C ILE A 206 -0.39 7.62 12.03
N MET A 207 -0.21 8.56 11.10
CA MET A 207 0.21 8.25 9.74
C MET A 207 1.59 7.56 9.71
N GLU A 208 2.55 8.04 10.48
CA GLU A 208 3.90 7.48 10.57
C GLU A 208 3.86 6.03 11.08
N ALA A 209 3.11 5.77 12.15
CA ALA A 209 2.93 4.43 12.69
C ALA A 209 2.19 3.49 11.72
N ALA A 210 1.22 4.00 10.96
CA ALA A 210 0.55 3.23 9.91
C ALA A 210 1.48 2.88 8.74
N GLU A 211 2.38 3.79 8.37
CA GLU A 211 3.39 3.56 7.34
C GLU A 211 4.43 2.52 7.80
N ASP A 212 4.88 2.59 9.06
CA ASP A 212 5.72 1.57 9.68
C ASP A 212 5.05 0.19 9.64
N LEU A 213 3.76 0.12 9.98
CA LEU A 213 3.01 -1.13 9.94
C LEU A 213 2.94 -1.71 8.52
N ARG A 214 2.71 -0.89 7.49
CA ARG A 214 2.71 -1.33 6.08
C ARG A 214 4.07 -1.90 5.67
N LEU A 215 5.14 -1.16 5.92
CA LEU A 215 6.49 -1.55 5.51
C LEU A 215 6.95 -2.83 6.22
N ASN A 216 6.74 -2.91 7.54
CA ASN A 216 7.10 -4.07 8.33
C ASN A 216 6.27 -5.30 7.95
N THR A 217 4.97 -5.13 7.66
CA THR A 217 4.13 -6.26 7.22
C THR A 217 4.63 -6.85 5.91
N VAL A 218 4.96 -6.03 4.90
CA VAL A 218 5.50 -6.55 3.63
C VAL A 218 6.86 -7.23 3.84
N LYS A 219 7.71 -6.65 4.70
CA LYS A 219 9.00 -7.25 5.05
C LYS A 219 8.83 -8.62 5.70
N GLU A 220 7.98 -8.74 6.73
CA GLU A 220 7.72 -10.02 7.41
C GLU A 220 7.09 -11.05 6.45
N ILE A 221 6.22 -10.63 5.51
CA ILE A 221 5.69 -11.51 4.45
C ILE A 221 6.82 -12.07 3.59
N ILE A 222 7.72 -11.22 3.08
CA ILE A 222 8.85 -11.64 2.23
C ILE A 222 9.82 -12.56 2.99
N GLU A 223 9.96 -12.39 4.31
CA GLU A 223 10.78 -13.26 5.16
C GLU A 223 10.14 -14.65 5.39
N ILE A 224 8.81 -14.74 5.39
CA ILE A 224 8.09 -16.03 5.50
C ILE A 224 8.09 -16.79 4.17
N LEU A 225 7.94 -16.05 3.06
CA LEU A 225 7.83 -16.62 1.73
C LEU A 225 9.22 -17.01 1.18
N ALA A 226 9.27 -18.12 0.45
CA ALA A 226 10.44 -18.47 -0.35
C ALA A 226 10.64 -17.43 -1.47
N PRO A 227 11.86 -17.24 -1.99
CA PRO A 227 12.13 -16.14 -2.91
C PRO A 227 11.24 -16.13 -4.16
N VAL A 228 10.95 -17.28 -4.76
CA VAL A 228 10.02 -17.38 -5.90
C VAL A 228 8.57 -17.05 -5.50
N GLN A 229 8.11 -17.48 -4.32
CA GLN A 229 6.77 -17.10 -3.81
C GLN A 229 6.68 -15.59 -3.57
N SER A 230 7.74 -15.00 -3.00
CA SER A 230 7.85 -13.55 -2.79
C SER A 230 7.82 -12.79 -4.12
N LEU A 231 8.54 -13.27 -5.13
CA LEU A 231 8.55 -12.68 -6.47
C LEU A 231 7.14 -12.63 -7.07
N GLU A 232 6.45 -13.76 -7.11
CA GLU A 232 5.10 -13.87 -7.66
C GLU A 232 4.08 -13.06 -6.87
N TYR A 233 4.21 -13.03 -5.54
CA TYR A 233 3.36 -12.21 -4.68
C TYR A 233 3.54 -10.72 -4.97
N ILE A 234 4.78 -10.23 -5.06
CA ILE A 234 5.07 -8.81 -5.34
C ILE A 234 4.64 -8.43 -6.76
N LEU A 235 4.82 -9.31 -7.74
CA LEU A 235 4.33 -9.13 -9.10
C LEU A 235 2.80 -8.95 -9.10
N ALA A 236 2.07 -9.84 -8.45
CA ALA A 236 0.61 -9.76 -8.32
C ALA A 236 0.17 -8.49 -7.60
N ALA A 237 0.85 -8.10 -6.52
CA ALA A 237 0.54 -6.90 -5.74
C ALA A 237 0.73 -5.62 -6.57
N LYS A 238 1.83 -5.49 -7.31
CA LYS A 238 2.08 -4.35 -8.20
C LYS A 238 1.07 -4.28 -9.33
N LYS A 239 0.75 -5.43 -9.94
CA LYS A 239 -0.27 -5.52 -10.99
C LYS A 239 -1.63 -5.08 -10.48
N LEU A 240 -2.06 -5.58 -9.31
CA LEU A 240 -3.32 -5.17 -8.68
C LEU A 240 -3.35 -3.67 -8.41
N ARG A 241 -2.27 -3.08 -7.88
CA ARG A 241 -2.19 -1.65 -7.60
C ARG A 241 -2.33 -0.78 -8.86
N LEU A 242 -1.66 -1.17 -9.94
CA LEU A 242 -1.70 -0.45 -11.22
C LEU A 242 -3.06 -0.61 -11.91
N CYS A 243 -3.61 -1.83 -11.95
CA CYS A 243 -4.96 -2.07 -12.46
C CYS A 243 -6.01 -1.26 -11.70
N PHE A 244 -5.94 -1.25 -10.37
CA PHE A 244 -6.84 -0.47 -9.54
C PHE A 244 -6.77 1.02 -9.85
N LYS A 245 -5.56 1.58 -10.05
CA LYS A 245 -5.40 2.98 -10.50
C LYS A 245 -6.09 3.23 -11.82
N SER A 246 -5.87 2.37 -12.82
CA SER A 246 -6.48 2.51 -14.15
C SER A 246 -8.01 2.44 -14.09
N TRP A 247 -8.57 1.47 -13.36
CA TRP A 247 -10.01 1.34 -13.18
C TRP A 247 -10.61 2.53 -12.42
N ALA A 248 -9.91 3.05 -11.42
CA ALA A 248 -10.34 4.21 -10.65
C ALA A 248 -10.39 5.48 -11.51
N ILE A 249 -9.40 5.69 -12.39
CA ILE A 249 -9.40 6.80 -13.36
C ILE A 249 -10.60 6.69 -14.29
N GLU A 250 -10.86 5.51 -14.85
CA GLU A 250 -11.96 5.31 -15.79
C GLU A 250 -13.32 5.55 -15.11
N ARG A 251 -13.48 5.07 -13.88
CA ARG A 251 -14.69 5.33 -13.09
C ARG A 251 -14.90 6.81 -12.78
N ASP A 252 -13.83 7.57 -12.54
CA ASP A 252 -13.96 9.02 -12.36
C ASP A 252 -14.40 9.70 -13.66
N ARG A 253 -13.88 9.28 -14.83
CA ARG A 253 -14.31 9.76 -16.15
C ARG A 253 -15.78 9.48 -16.43
N GLU A 254 -16.26 8.27 -16.16
CA GLU A 254 -17.68 7.91 -16.33
C GLU A 254 -18.62 8.81 -15.52
N HIS A 255 -18.15 9.32 -14.39
CA HIS A 255 -18.88 10.23 -13.52
C HIS A 255 -18.59 11.72 -13.77
N GLY A 256 -17.89 12.06 -14.86
CA GLY A 256 -17.56 13.45 -15.22
C GLY A 256 -16.56 14.13 -14.27
N ARG A 257 -15.83 13.36 -13.46
CA ARG A 257 -14.79 13.84 -12.57
C ARG A 257 -13.46 13.84 -13.32
N ASN A 258 -13.16 14.94 -13.99
CA ASN A 258 -11.82 15.12 -14.54
C ASN A 258 -10.89 15.53 -13.39
N LEU A 259 -9.98 14.64 -13.00
CA LEU A 259 -8.78 15.08 -12.30
C LEU A 259 -7.97 15.90 -13.30
N THR A 260 -8.17 17.21 -13.29
CA THR A 260 -7.28 18.14 -13.98
C THR A 260 -5.97 18.13 -13.19
N PHE A 261 -5.02 17.32 -13.65
CA PHE A 261 -3.63 17.42 -13.24
C PHE A 261 -3.05 18.69 -13.90
N GLU A 262 -3.38 19.86 -13.35
CA GLU A 262 -2.71 21.14 -13.65
C GLU A 262 -1.37 21.25 -12.91
#